data_AF-A0A916H2G9-F1
#
_entry.id   AF-A0A916H2G9-F1
#
_cell.length_a   1.000
_cell.length_b   1.000
_cell.length_c   1.000
_cell.angle_alpha   90.00
_cell.angle_beta   90.00
_cell.angle_gamma   90.00
#
_symmetry.space_group_name_H-M   'P 1'
#
loop_
_entity.id
_entity.type
_entity.pdbx_description
1 polymer ?
#
loop_
_entity_poly.entity_id
_entity_poly.type
_entity_poly.pdbx_seq_one_letter_code
_entity_poly.pdbx_strand_id
1 'polypeptide(L)'
;MVQPFILFFFFALQALILLTTARESELMVANDAENRDAAVRLLAAGINNYYIETNTFPASFAALGAATGYEYLRNTARPFQSLAIASNLNDGTFTFKRIVVYTQDPYRPPYTDTTYLGAANNTCGTGDFATATEWCGPNNANAQWWKQDERDAIAAAVAREKHRLTRLLQKFNAWYNDDISVSTTPGVLGNNYPDPGATSATLITLVTGFAQTATTCTGIYTWRGIPIDCTDLYSVWGTPTVYNYVSPTHIVLLTKTPYTKADGTALYVSTEESL
;
A
#
# COMPACT_ATOMS: atom_id res chain seq x y z
N MET A 1 -46.53 -5.86 63.32
CA MET A 1 -46.35 -6.49 61.98
C MET A 1 -45.99 -5.50 60.86
N VAL A 2 -45.98 -4.18 61.07
CA VAL A 2 -45.70 -3.19 59.99
C VAL A 2 -44.18 -3.05 59.68
N GLN A 3 -43.33 -3.25 60.68
CA GLN A 3 -41.88 -3.04 60.60
C GLN A 3 -41.10 -3.97 59.63
N PRO A 4 -41.38 -5.29 59.53
CA PRO A 4 -40.68 -6.15 58.56
C PRO A 4 -41.09 -5.87 57.11
N PHE A 5 -42.30 -5.37 56.87
CA PHE A 5 -42.80 -5.04 55.54
C PHE A 5 -42.09 -3.80 54.95
N ILE A 6 -41.84 -2.79 55.78
CA ILE A 6 -41.11 -1.56 55.38
C ILE A 6 -39.65 -1.89 55.02
N LEU A 7 -38.99 -2.73 55.80
CA LEU A 7 -37.63 -3.20 55.53
C LEU A 7 -37.55 -3.98 54.21
N PHE A 8 -38.46 -4.92 53.99
CA PHE A 8 -38.51 -5.69 52.75
C PHE A 8 -38.74 -4.79 51.52
N PHE A 9 -39.64 -3.82 51.62
CA PHE A 9 -39.90 -2.87 50.53
C PHE A 9 -38.68 -2.01 50.20
N PHE A 10 -37.93 -1.55 51.22
CA PHE A 10 -36.68 -0.83 51.00
C PHE A 10 -35.62 -1.68 50.30
N PHE A 11 -35.44 -2.94 50.70
CA PHE A 11 -34.50 -3.85 50.03
C PHE A 11 -34.92 -4.16 48.59
N ALA A 12 -36.21 -4.37 48.35
CA ALA A 12 -36.74 -4.60 47.00
C ALA A 12 -36.54 -3.37 46.09
N LEU A 13 -36.78 -2.17 46.62
CA LEU A 13 -36.57 -0.92 45.90
C LEU A 13 -35.07 -0.69 45.59
N GLN A 14 -34.19 -0.91 46.57
CA GLN A 14 -32.74 -0.83 46.38
C GLN A 14 -32.24 -1.83 45.34
N ALA A 15 -32.72 -3.07 45.39
CA ALA A 15 -32.38 -4.09 44.40
C ALA A 15 -32.85 -3.70 42.99
N LEU A 16 -34.06 -3.13 42.85
CA LEU A 16 -34.58 -2.67 41.56
C LEU A 16 -33.75 -1.49 40.99
N ILE A 17 -33.35 -0.54 41.85
CA ILE A 17 -32.47 0.57 41.46
C ILE A 17 -31.09 0.04 41.03
N LEU A 18 -30.50 -0.89 41.78
CA LEU A 18 -29.23 -1.50 41.42
C LEU A 18 -29.31 -2.27 40.09
N LEU A 19 -30.38 -3.03 39.86
CA LEU A 19 -30.57 -3.78 38.61
C LEU A 19 -30.76 -2.85 37.40
N THR A 20 -31.51 -1.76 37.55
CA THR A 20 -31.74 -0.79 36.47
C THR A 20 -30.47 -0.01 36.14
N THR A 21 -29.76 0.50 37.14
CA THR A 21 -28.48 1.19 36.96
C THR A 21 -27.39 0.29 36.38
N ALA A 22 -27.31 -0.98 36.80
CA ALA A 22 -26.37 -1.94 36.23
C ALA A 22 -26.65 -2.15 34.73
N ARG A 23 -27.91 -2.36 34.35
CA ARG A 23 -28.31 -2.57 32.96
C ARG A 23 -28.08 -1.33 32.08
N GLU A 24 -28.34 -0.14 32.60
CA GLU A 24 -28.03 1.12 31.90
C GLU A 24 -26.52 1.28 31.70
N SER A 25 -25.71 0.96 32.72
CA SER A 25 -24.26 1.02 32.61
C SER A 25 -23.70 0.05 31.56
N GLU A 26 -24.24 -1.17 31.48
CA GLU A 26 -23.86 -2.17 30.47
C GLU A 26 -24.22 -1.68 29.06
N LEU A 27 -25.41 -1.09 28.88
CA LEU A 27 -25.87 -0.56 27.60
C LEU A 27 -25.00 0.63 27.15
N MET A 28 -24.65 1.53 28.07
CA MET A 28 -23.75 2.65 27.79
C MET A 28 -22.36 2.17 27.34
N VAL A 29 -21.79 1.19 28.04
CA VAL A 29 -20.48 0.60 27.66
C VAL A 29 -20.53 -0.05 26.29
N ALA A 30 -21.60 -0.80 25.98
CA ALA A 30 -21.78 -1.43 24.68
C ALA A 30 -21.91 -0.40 23.55
N ASN A 31 -22.73 0.63 23.74
CA ASN A 31 -22.91 1.71 22.77
C ASN A 31 -21.61 2.51 22.55
N ASP A 32 -20.83 2.76 23.61
CA ASP A 32 -19.53 3.41 23.48
C ASP A 32 -18.52 2.55 22.70
N ALA A 33 -18.51 1.24 22.92
CA ALA A 33 -17.67 0.32 22.16
C ALA A 33 -18.04 0.31 20.67
N GLU A 34 -19.34 0.29 20.34
CA GLU A 34 -19.83 0.35 18.96
C GLU A 34 -19.46 1.67 18.28
N ASN A 35 -19.62 2.80 18.98
CA ASN A 35 -19.21 4.12 18.47
C ASN A 35 -17.70 4.20 18.20
N ARG A 36 -16.87 3.56 19.03
CA ARG A 36 -15.42 3.51 18.83
C ARG A 36 -15.04 2.69 17.61
N ASP A 37 -15.63 1.50 17.45
CA ASP A 37 -15.40 0.67 16.27
C ASP A 37 -15.83 1.40 14.99
N ALA A 38 -17.03 1.97 14.98
CA ALA A 38 -17.53 2.75 13.85
C ALA A 38 -16.60 3.92 13.49
N ALA A 39 -16.07 4.63 14.49
CA ALA A 39 -15.16 5.74 14.28
C ALA A 39 -13.78 5.26 13.75
N VAL A 40 -13.23 4.14 14.25
CA VAL A 40 -12.00 3.54 13.71
C VAL A 40 -12.19 3.13 12.26
N ARG A 41 -13.31 2.47 11.92
CA ARG A 41 -13.62 2.06 10.55
C ARG A 41 -13.76 3.24 9.61
N LEU A 42 -14.41 4.32 10.04
CA LEU A 42 -14.57 5.52 9.23
C LEU A 42 -13.22 6.21 8.96
N LEU A 43 -12.36 6.33 9.99
CA LEU A 43 -11.01 6.86 9.86
C LEU A 43 -10.13 5.96 8.97
N ALA A 44 -10.19 4.65 9.18
CA ALA A 44 -9.49 3.65 8.38
C ALA A 44 -9.88 3.72 6.90
N ALA A 45 -11.18 3.80 6.60
CA ALA A 45 -11.66 3.97 5.23
C ALA A 45 -11.15 5.27 4.61
N GLY A 46 -11.17 6.38 5.37
CA GLY A 46 -10.61 7.66 4.94
C GLY A 46 -9.13 7.57 4.61
N ILE A 47 -8.33 6.95 5.48
CA ILE A 47 -6.89 6.75 5.27
C ILE A 47 -6.61 5.87 4.06
N ASN A 48 -7.34 4.76 3.92
CA ASN A 48 -7.17 3.87 2.79
C ASN A 48 -7.51 4.57 1.46
N ASN A 49 -8.60 5.33 1.40
CA ASN A 49 -8.95 6.11 0.21
C ASN A 49 -7.89 7.17 -0.08
N TYR A 50 -7.42 7.90 0.94
CA TYR A 50 -6.37 8.91 0.80
C TYR A 50 -5.07 8.27 0.28
N TYR A 51 -4.72 7.09 0.77
CA TYR A 51 -3.58 6.33 0.29
C TYR A 51 -3.76 5.88 -1.16
N ILE A 52 -4.95 5.40 -1.55
CA ILE A 52 -5.25 5.02 -2.94
C ILE A 52 -5.11 6.23 -3.89
N GLU A 53 -5.55 7.42 -3.47
CA GLU A 53 -5.53 8.63 -4.28
C GLU A 53 -4.15 9.28 -4.38
N THR A 54 -3.40 9.30 -3.28
CA THR A 54 -2.13 10.05 -3.18
C THR A 54 -0.89 9.16 -3.16
N ASN A 55 -1.07 7.85 -3.00
CA ASN A 55 0.00 6.87 -2.79
C ASN A 55 0.90 7.21 -1.58
N THR A 56 0.35 7.90 -0.57
CA THR A 56 1.03 8.27 0.68
C THR A 56 0.08 8.18 1.87
N PHE A 57 0.59 7.80 3.04
CA PHE A 57 -0.20 7.87 4.27
C PHE A 57 -0.28 9.31 4.80
N PRO A 58 -1.41 9.72 5.39
CA PRO A 58 -1.55 11.05 5.98
C PRO A 58 -0.73 11.14 7.27
N ALA A 59 0.00 12.24 7.46
CA ALA A 59 0.90 12.40 8.62
C ALA A 59 0.16 12.42 9.98
N SER A 60 -1.13 12.77 10.00
CA SER A 60 -1.98 12.79 11.18
C SER A 60 -3.46 12.86 10.79
N PHE A 61 -4.38 12.68 11.75
CA PHE A 61 -5.81 12.94 11.50
C PHE A 61 -6.09 14.39 11.13
N ALA A 62 -5.33 15.34 11.68
CA ALA A 62 -5.47 16.75 11.33
C ALA A 62 -5.04 17.02 9.87
N ALA A 63 -3.95 16.40 9.42
CA ALA A 63 -3.52 16.47 8.03
C ALA A 63 -4.55 15.82 7.09
N LEU A 64 -5.10 14.66 7.47
CA LEU A 64 -6.17 14.00 6.72
C LEU A 64 -7.42 14.89 6.62
N GLY A 65 -7.89 15.43 7.74
CA GLY A 65 -9.07 16.31 7.75
C GLY A 65 -8.85 17.63 7.01
N ALA A 66 -7.61 18.07 6.82
CA ALA A 66 -7.27 19.27 6.03
C ALA A 66 -7.21 18.99 4.51
N ALA A 67 -7.11 17.73 4.10
CA ALA A 67 -7.08 17.35 2.69
C ALA A 67 -8.45 17.56 2.03
N THR A 68 -8.44 18.04 0.78
CA THR A 68 -9.64 18.25 -0.02
C THR A 68 -10.41 16.93 -0.20
N GLY A 69 -11.70 16.93 0.11
CA GLY A 69 -12.56 15.74 0.04
C GLY A 69 -12.64 14.92 1.32
N TYR A 70 -11.80 15.22 2.33
CA TYR A 70 -11.73 14.52 3.61
C TYR A 70 -12.15 15.39 4.80
N GLU A 71 -12.73 16.56 4.56
CA GLU A 71 -13.11 17.52 5.59
C GLU A 71 -14.12 16.95 6.59
N TYR A 72 -14.93 15.97 6.16
CA TYR A 72 -15.90 15.28 6.99
C TYR A 72 -15.25 14.50 8.15
N LEU A 73 -13.96 14.15 8.05
CA LEU A 73 -13.22 13.42 9.08
C LEU A 73 -12.67 14.32 10.20
N ARG A 74 -12.69 15.65 10.03
CA ARG A 74 -12.14 16.60 11.03
C ARG A 74 -12.71 16.41 12.43
N ASN A 75 -13.99 16.05 12.51
CA ASN A 75 -14.71 15.89 13.78
C ASN A 75 -14.88 14.43 14.19
N THR A 76 -14.42 13.49 13.37
CA THR A 76 -14.46 12.05 13.67
C THR A 76 -13.36 11.67 14.65
N ALA A 77 -12.17 12.27 14.51
CA ALA A 77 -11.05 12.01 15.40
C ALA A 77 -11.35 12.49 16.82
N ARG A 78 -11.31 11.56 17.79
CA ARG A 78 -11.52 11.82 19.21
C ARG A 78 -10.18 11.75 19.97
N PRO A 79 -10.09 12.34 21.19
CA PRO A 79 -8.83 12.35 21.96
C PRO A 79 -8.29 10.97 22.34
N PHE A 80 -9.13 9.93 22.36
CA PHE A 80 -8.73 8.55 22.65
C PHE A 80 -8.35 7.75 21.39
N GLN A 81 -8.31 8.41 20.23
CA GLN A 81 -7.89 7.82 18.96
C GLN A 81 -6.52 8.34 18.57
N SER A 82 -5.67 7.43 18.15
CA SER A 82 -4.32 7.75 17.71
C SER A 82 -4.02 7.10 16.36
N LEU A 83 -3.04 7.69 15.67
CA LEU A 83 -2.51 7.23 14.40
C LEU A 83 -0.99 7.09 14.56
N ALA A 84 -0.44 6.00 14.05
CA ALA A 84 1.00 5.83 13.99
C ALA A 84 1.43 5.30 12.62
N ILE A 85 2.59 5.78 12.14
CA ILE A 85 3.19 5.37 10.88
C ILE A 85 4.60 4.86 11.15
N ALA A 86 4.90 3.65 10.70
CA ALA A 86 6.25 3.12 10.63
C ALA A 86 6.72 3.24 9.17
N SER A 87 7.83 3.95 8.93
CA SER A 87 8.23 4.35 7.57
C SER A 87 9.33 3.49 6.94
N ASN A 88 9.98 2.62 7.72
CA ASN A 88 11.17 1.87 7.29
C ASN A 88 11.16 0.42 7.81
N LEU A 89 10.03 -0.28 7.64
CA LEU A 89 9.96 -1.69 7.98
C LEU A 89 10.57 -2.53 6.86
N ASN A 90 11.08 -3.71 7.19
CA ASN A 90 11.74 -4.60 6.26
C ASN A 90 11.24 -6.03 6.47
N ASP A 91 10.92 -6.73 5.38
CA ASP A 91 10.43 -8.11 5.42
C ASP A 91 11.39 -9.16 4.88
N GLY A 92 12.65 -8.78 4.69
CA GLY A 92 13.67 -9.58 4.04
C GLY A 92 13.72 -9.40 2.52
N THR A 93 12.66 -8.85 1.90
CA THR A 93 12.60 -8.62 0.45
C THR A 93 12.61 -7.14 0.12
N PHE A 94 11.70 -6.35 0.70
CA PHE A 94 11.55 -4.93 0.43
C PHE A 94 11.34 -4.12 1.70
N THR A 95 11.64 -2.83 1.60
CA THR A 95 11.25 -1.85 2.62
C THR A 95 9.80 -1.45 2.38
N PHE A 96 9.00 -1.36 3.44
CA PHE A 96 7.60 -0.97 3.36
C PHE A 96 7.23 -0.05 4.52
N LYS A 97 6.13 0.70 4.32
CA LYS A 97 5.50 1.44 5.41
C LYS A 97 4.29 0.71 5.95
N ARG A 98 3.96 1.03 7.19
CA ARG A 98 2.77 0.57 7.90
C ARG A 98 2.09 1.75 8.54
N ILE A 99 0.77 1.77 8.51
CA ILE A 99 -0.06 2.67 9.31
C ILE A 99 -0.96 1.85 10.23
N VAL A 100 -1.22 2.39 11.42
CA VAL A 100 -2.27 1.91 12.31
C VAL A 100 -3.12 3.08 12.78
N VAL A 101 -4.43 2.86 12.79
CA VAL A 101 -5.39 3.66 13.55
C VAL A 101 -5.89 2.82 14.68
N TYR A 102 -5.95 3.40 15.87
CA TYR A 102 -6.37 2.66 17.04
C TYR A 102 -7.06 3.55 18.07
N THR A 103 -7.89 2.93 18.89
CA THR A 103 -8.49 3.54 20.07
C THR A 103 -7.84 2.98 21.32
N GLN A 104 -7.55 3.86 22.27
CA GLN A 104 -7.21 3.49 23.64
C GLN A 104 -8.49 3.44 24.48
N ASP A 105 -8.51 2.57 25.49
CA ASP A 105 -9.58 2.58 26.49
C ASP A 105 -9.36 3.79 27.43
N PRO A 106 -10.27 4.78 27.49
CA PRO A 106 -10.13 5.95 28.35
C PRO A 106 -10.49 5.66 29.82
N TYR A 107 -11.06 4.49 30.13
CA TYR A 107 -11.57 4.17 31.48
C TYR A 107 -10.67 3.22 32.29
N ARG A 108 -9.72 2.55 31.64
CA ARG A 108 -8.63 1.79 32.27
C ARG A 108 -7.34 2.62 32.18
N PRO A 109 -6.29 2.36 32.98
CA PRO A 109 -5.08 3.18 32.93
C PRO A 109 -4.67 3.36 31.46
N PRO A 110 -4.70 4.60 30.94
CA PRO A 110 -4.62 4.82 29.51
C PRO A 110 -3.27 4.29 29.04
N TYR A 111 -3.31 3.37 28.09
CA TYR A 111 -2.10 3.02 27.36
C TYR A 111 -1.61 4.32 26.73
N THR A 112 -0.39 4.75 27.05
CA THR A 112 0.23 5.79 26.21
C THR A 112 0.44 5.21 24.81
N ASP A 113 0.53 6.06 23.78
CA ASP A 113 0.84 5.61 22.41
C ASP A 113 2.07 4.69 22.40
N THR A 114 3.11 5.05 23.14
CA THR A 114 4.34 4.25 23.29
C THR A 114 4.07 2.88 23.90
N THR A 115 3.22 2.81 24.93
CA THR A 115 2.86 1.54 25.54
C THR A 115 2.02 0.69 24.58
N TYR A 116 1.02 1.28 23.94
CA TYR A 116 0.10 0.59 23.03
C TYR A 116 0.85 -0.05 21.85
N LEU A 117 1.80 0.69 21.28
CA LEU A 117 2.59 0.27 20.13
C LEU A 117 3.82 -0.58 20.51
N GLY A 118 4.09 -0.73 21.81
CA GLY A 118 5.26 -1.42 22.32
C GLY A 118 5.23 -2.93 22.11
N ALA A 119 6.42 -3.56 22.13
CA ALA A 119 6.60 -4.99 21.85
C ALA A 119 5.77 -5.92 22.76
N ALA A 120 5.57 -5.55 24.04
CA ALA A 120 4.77 -6.33 24.98
C ALA A 120 3.27 -6.42 24.60
N ASN A 121 2.80 -5.52 23.73
CA ASN A 121 1.41 -5.45 23.28
C ASN A 121 1.25 -5.90 21.82
N ASN A 122 2.33 -6.37 21.17
CA ASN A 122 2.23 -6.99 19.86
C ASN A 122 1.76 -8.44 20.01
N THR A 123 0.56 -8.76 19.51
CA THR A 123 -0.05 -10.08 19.70
C THR A 123 0.28 -11.11 18.62
N CYS A 124 0.88 -10.70 17.49
CA CYS A 124 1.21 -11.62 16.40
C CYS A 124 2.70 -11.71 16.06
N GLY A 125 3.58 -11.03 16.80
CA GLY A 125 5.01 -11.07 16.52
C GLY A 125 5.88 -10.54 17.65
N THR A 126 7.18 -10.57 17.42
CA THR A 126 8.19 -9.96 18.29
C THR A 126 8.54 -8.56 17.79
N GLY A 127 8.86 -7.66 18.73
CA GLY A 127 9.18 -6.27 18.42
C GLY A 127 7.97 -5.34 18.49
N ASP A 128 8.25 -4.04 18.50
CA ASP A 128 7.24 -2.99 18.55
C ASP A 128 6.67 -2.68 17.16
N PHE A 129 5.66 -1.81 17.09
CA PHE A 129 5.02 -1.41 15.84
C PHE A 129 6.01 -0.90 14.77
N ALA A 130 7.07 -0.21 15.20
CA ALA A 130 8.04 0.45 14.33
C ALA A 130 9.14 -0.47 13.80
N THR A 131 9.31 -1.66 14.40
CA THR A 131 10.39 -2.60 14.08
C THR A 131 9.91 -3.99 13.72
N ALA A 132 8.72 -4.41 14.17
CA ALA A 132 8.22 -5.76 13.96
C ALA A 132 7.79 -6.01 12.51
N THR A 133 8.24 -7.14 11.94
CA THR A 133 7.82 -7.60 10.60
C THR A 133 6.30 -7.75 10.52
N GLU A 134 5.69 -8.30 11.57
CA GLU A 134 4.24 -8.39 11.76
C GLU A 134 3.86 -7.75 13.09
N TRP A 135 2.81 -6.94 13.07
CA TRP A 135 2.28 -6.29 14.25
C TRP A 135 0.77 -6.38 14.28
N CYS A 136 0.26 -6.70 15.46
CA CYS A 136 -1.16 -6.74 15.80
C CYS A 136 -1.33 -6.00 17.11
N GLY A 137 -2.45 -5.31 17.28
CA GLY A 137 -2.72 -4.54 18.49
C GLY A 137 -2.79 -5.41 19.75
N PRO A 138 -2.89 -4.76 20.92
CA PRO A 138 -2.98 -5.44 22.21
C PRO A 138 -4.18 -6.39 22.26
N ASN A 139 -4.04 -7.48 23.01
CA ASN A 139 -5.14 -8.40 23.32
C ASN A 139 -6.04 -7.79 24.41
N ASN A 140 -6.79 -6.76 24.05
CA ASN A 140 -7.71 -6.07 24.93
C ASN A 140 -9.06 -5.89 24.20
N ALA A 141 -10.14 -6.40 24.80
CA ALA A 141 -11.49 -6.32 24.23
C ALA A 141 -11.98 -4.87 23.96
N ASN A 142 -11.41 -3.88 24.66
CA ASN A 142 -11.80 -2.47 24.52
C ASN A 142 -10.90 -1.70 23.54
N ALA A 143 -9.86 -2.34 23.00
CA ALA A 143 -8.94 -1.73 22.05
C ALA A 143 -9.35 -2.11 20.62
N GLN A 144 -9.87 -1.15 19.86
CA GLN A 144 -10.10 -1.30 18.43
C GLN A 144 -8.90 -0.78 17.65
N TRP A 145 -8.52 -1.49 16.59
CA TRP A 145 -7.45 -1.06 15.71
C TRP A 145 -7.69 -1.53 14.28
N TRP A 146 -7.15 -0.76 13.35
CA TRP A 146 -7.06 -1.11 11.95
C TRP A 146 -5.65 -0.81 11.47
N LYS A 147 -5.10 -1.72 10.66
CA LYS A 147 -3.74 -1.64 10.13
C LYS A 147 -3.78 -1.76 8.62
N GLN A 148 -2.90 -1.02 7.95
CA GLN A 148 -2.57 -1.24 6.55
C GLN A 148 -1.05 -1.25 6.37
N ASP A 149 -0.57 -2.26 5.65
CA ASP A 149 0.82 -2.38 5.23
C ASP A 149 0.91 -2.08 3.72
N GLU A 150 1.96 -1.40 3.26
CA GLU A 150 2.14 -1.10 1.83
C GLU A 150 2.46 -2.34 0.97
N ARG A 151 2.71 -3.50 1.59
CA ARG A 151 3.18 -4.71 0.89
C ARG A 151 2.28 -5.15 -0.25
N ASP A 152 0.97 -5.17 -0.01
CA ASP A 152 0.00 -5.59 -1.02
C ASP A 152 -0.05 -4.59 -2.18
N ALA A 153 0.10 -3.30 -1.88
CA ALA A 153 0.17 -2.25 -2.90
C ALA A 153 1.45 -2.37 -3.74
N ILE A 154 2.59 -2.65 -3.10
CA ILE A 154 3.88 -2.90 -3.77
C ILE A 154 3.76 -4.12 -4.68
N ALA A 155 3.26 -5.25 -4.17
CA ALA A 155 3.11 -6.49 -4.92
C ALA A 155 2.19 -6.30 -6.14
N ALA A 156 1.04 -5.65 -5.94
CA ALA A 156 0.11 -5.35 -7.03
C ALA A 156 0.73 -4.40 -8.08
N ALA A 157 1.48 -3.39 -7.66
CA ALA A 157 2.16 -2.47 -8.58
C ALA A 157 3.26 -3.17 -9.39
N VAL A 158 4.08 -4.00 -8.75
CA VAL A 158 5.12 -4.80 -9.41
C VAL A 158 4.51 -5.79 -10.40
N ALA A 159 3.41 -6.47 -10.04
CA ALA A 159 2.72 -7.39 -10.94
C ALA A 159 2.17 -6.68 -12.18
N ARG A 160 1.52 -5.52 -12.00
CA ARG A 160 1.02 -4.70 -13.12
C ARG A 160 2.15 -4.27 -14.05
N GLU A 161 3.27 -3.83 -13.50
CA GLU A 161 4.43 -3.42 -14.29
C GLU A 161 5.03 -4.60 -15.07
N LYS A 162 5.16 -5.76 -14.43
CA LYS A 162 5.63 -6.98 -15.10
C LYS A 162 4.76 -7.33 -16.32
N HIS A 163 3.44 -7.26 -16.19
CA HIS A 163 2.54 -7.49 -17.33
C HIS A 163 2.73 -6.48 -18.47
N ARG A 164 2.99 -5.21 -18.16
CA ARG A 164 3.29 -4.19 -19.19
C ARG A 164 4.58 -4.50 -19.92
N LEU A 165 5.65 -4.83 -19.18
CA LEU A 165 6.92 -5.21 -19.77
C LEU A 165 6.79 -6.48 -20.62
N THR A 166 6.03 -7.49 -20.18
CA THR A 166 5.77 -8.70 -20.99
C THR A 166 5.01 -8.38 -22.27
N ARG A 167 4.00 -7.49 -22.23
CA ARG A 167 3.31 -7.06 -23.45
C ARG A 167 4.23 -6.32 -24.41
N LEU A 168 5.11 -5.46 -23.90
CA LEU A 168 6.15 -4.82 -24.71
C LEU A 168 7.10 -5.86 -25.32
N LEU A 169 7.54 -6.84 -24.54
CA LEU A 169 8.37 -7.95 -25.01
C LEU A 169 7.68 -8.72 -26.14
N GLN A 170 6.38 -8.97 -26.04
CA GLN A 170 5.61 -9.59 -27.11
C GLN A 170 5.60 -8.76 -28.41
N LYS A 171 5.66 -7.42 -28.34
CA LYS A 171 5.80 -6.57 -29.52
C LYS A 171 7.19 -6.74 -30.16
N PHE A 172 8.24 -6.83 -29.35
CA PHE A 172 9.59 -7.17 -29.83
C PHE A 172 9.63 -8.56 -30.46
N ASN A 173 9.00 -9.56 -29.85
CA ASN A 173 8.95 -10.93 -30.36
C ASN A 173 8.11 -11.01 -31.65
N ALA A 174 7.00 -10.27 -31.73
CA ALA A 174 6.19 -10.20 -32.95
C ALA A 174 6.99 -9.58 -34.10
N TRP A 175 7.67 -8.46 -33.86
CA TRP A 175 8.57 -7.87 -34.85
C TRP A 175 9.71 -8.82 -35.23
N TYR A 176 10.32 -9.46 -34.23
CA TYR A 176 11.34 -10.47 -34.45
C TYR A 176 10.81 -11.60 -35.33
N ASN A 177 9.56 -12.03 -35.22
CA ASN A 177 9.01 -13.12 -36.04
C ASN A 177 8.49 -12.66 -37.41
N ASP A 178 7.97 -11.43 -37.51
CA ASP A 178 7.34 -10.88 -38.71
C ASP A 178 8.35 -10.30 -39.72
N ASP A 179 9.52 -9.85 -39.26
CA ASP A 179 10.55 -9.30 -40.15
C ASP A 179 11.29 -10.43 -40.90
N ILE A 180 10.61 -11.03 -41.87
CA ILE A 180 11.18 -11.99 -42.84
C ILE A 180 12.26 -11.34 -43.72
N SER A 181 12.50 -10.03 -43.63
CA SER A 181 13.42 -9.30 -44.52
C SER A 181 14.87 -9.18 -44.02
N VAL A 182 15.23 -9.72 -42.83
CA VAL A 182 16.60 -9.57 -42.28
C VAL A 182 17.45 -10.83 -42.41
N SER A 183 17.78 -11.16 -43.66
CA SER A 183 19.15 -11.45 -44.14
C SER A 183 19.08 -12.15 -45.50
N THR A 184 19.41 -11.43 -46.56
CA THR A 184 19.83 -12.05 -47.84
C THR A 184 21.29 -12.50 -47.81
N THR A 185 21.96 -12.44 -46.64
CA THR A 185 23.35 -12.86 -46.47
C THR A 185 23.39 -14.35 -46.16
N PRO A 186 23.96 -15.18 -47.06
CA PRO A 186 24.13 -16.61 -46.78
C PRO A 186 24.94 -16.81 -45.49
N GLY A 187 24.39 -17.54 -44.52
CA GLY A 187 25.07 -17.90 -43.27
C GLY A 187 24.59 -17.16 -42.01
N VAL A 188 23.65 -16.23 -42.10
CA VAL A 188 22.97 -15.64 -40.93
C VAL A 188 21.58 -16.26 -40.81
N LEU A 189 21.43 -17.20 -39.89
CA LEU A 189 20.13 -17.76 -39.50
C LEU A 189 19.59 -16.91 -38.34
N GLY A 190 18.41 -16.32 -38.53
CA GLY A 190 17.63 -15.72 -37.46
C GLY A 190 17.39 -14.22 -37.65
N ASN A 191 16.21 -13.79 -37.22
CA ASN A 191 15.95 -12.39 -36.96
C ASN A 191 16.84 -11.98 -35.76
N ASN A 192 17.26 -10.72 -35.68
CA ASN A 192 18.05 -10.24 -34.54
C ASN A 192 17.26 -9.12 -33.88
N TYR A 193 17.22 -9.10 -32.56
CA TYR A 193 16.67 -7.93 -31.86
C TYR A 193 17.40 -6.65 -32.30
N PRO A 194 16.70 -5.50 -32.38
CA PRO A 194 17.33 -4.30 -32.91
C PRO A 194 18.43 -3.77 -31.99
N ASP A 195 19.65 -3.66 -32.52
CA ASP A 195 20.77 -3.04 -31.80
C ASP A 195 20.51 -1.53 -31.61
N PRO A 196 20.48 -1.03 -30.36
CA PRO A 196 20.29 0.38 -30.06
C PRO A 196 21.59 1.19 -30.22
N GLY A 197 22.72 0.56 -30.58
CA GLY A 197 24.05 1.17 -30.67
C GLY A 197 24.78 1.24 -29.33
N ALA A 198 24.24 0.62 -28.27
CA ALA A 198 24.79 0.58 -26.92
C ALA A 198 24.30 -0.67 -26.17
N THR A 199 24.95 -1.04 -25.07
CA THR A 199 24.49 -2.18 -24.24
C THR A 199 23.19 -1.89 -23.49
N SER A 200 22.85 -0.62 -23.31
CA SER A 200 21.64 -0.17 -22.62
C SER A 200 21.19 1.18 -23.16
N ALA A 201 19.89 1.35 -23.36
CA ALA A 201 19.28 2.62 -23.73
C ALA A 201 17.87 2.72 -23.16
N THR A 202 17.41 3.93 -22.88
CA THR A 202 15.99 4.14 -22.56
C THR A 202 15.16 4.13 -23.85
N LEU A 203 13.96 3.56 -23.85
CA LEU A 203 13.14 3.56 -25.07
C LEU A 203 12.80 4.97 -25.56
N ILE A 204 12.69 5.94 -24.65
CA ILE A 204 12.48 7.35 -24.98
C ILE A 204 13.63 7.93 -25.82
N THR A 205 14.86 7.47 -25.61
CA THR A 205 16.03 7.93 -26.39
C THR A 205 16.13 7.26 -27.76
N LEU A 206 15.44 6.13 -27.95
CA LEU A 206 15.46 5.35 -29.18
C LEU A 206 14.38 5.80 -30.17
N VAL A 207 13.30 6.39 -29.67
CA VAL A 207 12.26 7.00 -30.51
C VAL A 207 12.73 8.38 -30.98
N THR A 208 12.93 8.53 -32.29
CA THR A 208 13.37 9.80 -32.89
C THR A 208 12.30 10.89 -32.71
N GLY A 209 12.71 12.08 -32.24
CA GLY A 209 11.83 13.23 -32.07
C GLY A 209 10.90 13.17 -30.85
N PHE A 210 11.07 12.19 -29.96
CA PHE A 210 10.29 12.12 -28.73
C PHE A 210 10.72 13.22 -27.73
N ALA A 211 9.77 14.05 -27.31
CA ALA A 211 10.02 15.17 -26.38
C ALA A 211 8.97 15.28 -25.26
N GLN A 212 8.05 14.31 -25.15
CA GLN A 212 6.98 14.33 -24.14
C GLN A 212 7.48 13.77 -22.80
N THR A 213 6.74 14.02 -21.73
CA THR A 213 7.00 13.47 -20.38
C THR A 213 6.01 12.36 -20.06
N ALA A 214 6.23 11.57 -19.01
CA ALA A 214 5.29 10.52 -18.59
C ALA A 214 3.84 11.04 -18.42
N THR A 215 3.67 12.25 -17.90
CA THR A 215 2.35 12.86 -17.66
C THR A 215 1.68 13.38 -18.93
N THR A 216 2.47 13.78 -19.93
CA THR A 216 1.97 14.39 -21.17
C THR A 216 2.01 13.44 -22.36
N CYS A 217 2.56 12.24 -22.18
CA CYS A 217 2.76 11.27 -23.24
C CYS A 217 1.42 10.83 -23.83
N THR A 218 1.27 11.08 -25.13
CA THR A 218 0.14 10.62 -25.94
C THR A 218 0.60 10.03 -27.27
N GLY A 219 -0.19 9.12 -27.83
CA GLY A 219 0.03 8.53 -29.15
C GLY A 219 0.83 7.22 -29.16
N ILE A 220 1.14 6.77 -30.37
CA ILE A 220 1.94 5.58 -30.68
C ILE A 220 3.16 6.06 -31.46
N TYR A 221 4.32 5.59 -31.05
CA TYR A 221 5.61 5.85 -31.67
C TYR A 221 6.14 4.58 -32.32
N THR A 222 7.18 4.70 -33.13
CA THR A 222 7.81 3.54 -33.75
C THR A 222 9.31 3.60 -33.58
N TRP A 223 9.91 2.50 -33.13
CA TRP A 223 11.36 2.30 -33.18
C TRP A 223 11.64 1.05 -33.99
N ARG A 224 12.41 1.18 -35.09
CA ARG A 224 12.75 0.06 -35.99
C ARG A 224 11.52 -0.71 -36.52
N GLY A 225 10.38 -0.03 -36.67
CA GLY A 225 9.12 -0.64 -37.10
C GLY A 225 8.26 -1.24 -35.97
N ILE A 226 8.78 -1.29 -34.74
CA ILE A 226 8.04 -1.78 -33.57
C ILE A 226 7.15 -0.64 -33.05
N PRO A 227 5.82 -0.84 -32.94
CA PRO A 227 4.91 0.18 -32.39
C PRO A 227 5.01 0.25 -30.86
N ILE A 228 5.54 1.34 -30.34
CA ILE A 228 5.77 1.59 -28.92
C ILE A 228 4.82 2.70 -28.47
N ASP A 229 3.96 2.41 -27.50
CA ASP A 229 3.06 3.40 -26.94
C ASP A 229 3.63 4.02 -25.65
N CYS A 230 2.94 5.03 -25.13
CA CYS A 230 3.35 5.70 -23.88
C CYS A 230 3.43 4.77 -22.66
N THR A 231 2.66 3.68 -22.66
CA THR A 231 2.69 2.71 -21.57
C THR A 231 3.87 1.75 -21.65
N ASP A 232 4.53 1.69 -22.80
CA ASP A 232 5.78 0.98 -23.02
C ASP A 232 7.00 1.89 -22.79
N LEU A 233 6.91 3.18 -23.14
CA LEU A 233 7.98 4.16 -22.92
C LEU A 233 8.23 4.46 -21.44
N TYR A 234 7.19 4.43 -20.63
CA TYR A 234 7.24 4.71 -19.20
C TYR A 234 6.57 3.61 -18.39
N SER A 235 7.15 3.33 -17.22
CA SER A 235 6.55 2.48 -16.19
C SER A 235 5.27 3.07 -15.62
N VAL A 236 4.56 2.29 -14.80
CA VAL A 236 3.42 2.79 -14.01
C VAL A 236 3.77 3.97 -13.08
N TRP A 237 5.05 4.18 -12.77
CA TRP A 237 5.52 5.29 -11.92
C TRP A 237 6.12 6.45 -12.73
N GLY A 238 6.03 6.40 -14.06
CA GLY A 238 6.57 7.45 -14.94
C GLY A 238 8.09 7.42 -15.10
N THR A 239 8.77 6.35 -14.68
CA THR A 239 10.19 6.15 -14.96
C THR A 239 10.36 5.57 -16.37
N PRO A 240 11.37 6.01 -17.16
CA PRO A 240 11.58 5.46 -18.49
C PRO A 240 11.88 3.97 -18.47
N THR A 241 11.29 3.23 -19.41
CA THR A 241 11.64 1.82 -19.67
C THR A 241 13.00 1.74 -20.33
N VAL A 242 13.84 0.87 -19.81
CA VAL A 242 15.19 0.62 -20.29
C VAL A 242 15.20 -0.68 -21.09
N TYR A 243 15.80 -0.60 -22.27
CA TYR A 243 16.10 -1.70 -23.16
C TYR A 243 17.59 -2.03 -23.03
N ASN A 244 17.89 -3.21 -22.51
CA ASN A 244 19.24 -3.75 -22.46
C ASN A 244 19.43 -4.74 -23.60
N TYR A 245 20.44 -4.48 -24.42
CA TYR A 245 20.86 -5.33 -25.51
C TYR A 245 22.00 -6.23 -25.02
N VAL A 246 21.71 -7.50 -24.76
CA VAL A 246 22.69 -8.48 -24.26
C VAL A 246 23.38 -9.17 -25.44
N SER A 247 22.58 -9.64 -26.40
CA SER A 247 23.05 -10.22 -27.64
C SER A 247 21.97 -10.04 -28.73
N PRO A 248 22.27 -10.36 -30.00
CA PRO A 248 21.27 -10.32 -31.06
C PRO A 248 20.03 -11.19 -30.80
N THR A 249 20.12 -12.22 -29.96
CA THR A 249 19.01 -13.10 -29.60
C THR A 249 18.54 -12.94 -28.16
N HIS A 250 19.09 -11.99 -27.40
CA HIS A 250 18.77 -11.80 -25.99
C HIS A 250 18.65 -10.33 -25.61
N ILE A 251 17.46 -9.95 -25.16
CA ILE A 251 17.16 -8.62 -24.64
C ILE A 251 16.55 -8.69 -23.24
N VAL A 252 16.78 -7.63 -22.47
CA VAL A 252 16.16 -7.45 -21.16
C VAL A 252 15.47 -6.11 -21.13
N LEU A 253 14.18 -6.10 -20.80
CA LEU A 253 13.42 -4.89 -20.53
C LEU A 253 13.35 -4.69 -19.02
N LEU A 254 13.66 -3.49 -18.56
CA LEU A 254 13.63 -3.17 -17.13
C LEU A 254 13.06 -1.79 -16.85
N THR A 255 12.42 -1.65 -15.70
CA THR A 255 11.97 -0.38 -15.14
C THR A 255 12.36 -0.25 -13.68
N LYS A 256 12.71 0.97 -13.29
CA LYS A 256 13.03 1.31 -11.90
C LYS A 256 11.74 1.61 -11.13
N THR A 257 11.53 0.92 -10.02
CA THR A 257 10.42 1.20 -9.10
C THR A 257 10.79 2.32 -8.12
N PRO A 258 9.82 3.00 -7.49
CA PRO A 258 10.07 3.90 -6.37
C PRO A 258 10.36 3.17 -5.06
N TYR A 259 10.26 1.84 -5.04
CA TYR A 259 10.46 1.02 -3.85
C TYR A 259 11.90 0.57 -3.71
N THR A 260 12.30 0.26 -2.47
CA THR A 260 13.63 -0.23 -2.15
C THR A 260 13.56 -1.68 -1.68
N LYS A 261 14.62 -2.42 -1.98
CA LYS A 261 14.86 -3.74 -1.40
C LYS A 261 15.22 -3.61 0.07
N ALA A 262 15.20 -4.73 0.78
CA ALA A 262 15.59 -4.87 2.16
C ALA A 262 17.00 -4.30 2.47
N ASP A 263 17.93 -4.37 1.52
CA ASP A 263 19.30 -3.87 1.64
C ASP A 263 19.46 -2.37 1.33
N GLY A 264 18.35 -1.67 1.06
CA GLY A 264 18.33 -0.25 0.71
C GLY A 264 18.62 0.03 -0.78
N THR A 265 18.89 -1.00 -1.59
CA THR A 265 19.08 -0.83 -3.03
C THR A 265 17.74 -0.62 -3.75
N ALA A 266 17.77 -0.02 -4.94
CA ALA A 266 16.56 0.18 -5.73
C ALA A 266 15.97 -1.16 -6.20
N LEU A 267 14.65 -1.30 -6.10
CA LEU A 267 13.94 -2.41 -6.70
C LEU A 267 13.70 -2.10 -8.19
N TYR A 268 14.05 -3.06 -9.04
CA TYR A 268 13.77 -3.03 -10.48
C TYR A 268 12.80 -4.16 -10.83
N VAL A 269 11.90 -3.89 -11.77
CA VAL A 269 11.09 -4.92 -12.43
C VAL A 269 11.73 -5.19 -13.77
N SER A 270 11.95 -6.45 -14.11
CA SER A 270 12.50 -6.84 -15.39
C SER A 270 11.76 -8.04 -15.99
N THR A 271 11.84 -8.14 -17.31
CA THR A 271 11.51 -9.32 -18.10
C THR A 271 12.59 -9.49 -19.16
N GLU A 272 12.87 -10.73 -19.53
CA GLU A 272 13.89 -11.05 -20.51
C GLU A 272 13.32 -12.03 -21.54
N GLU A 273 13.91 -12.03 -22.73
CA GLU A 273 13.66 -13.02 -23.77
C GLU A 273 15.01 -13.47 -24.33
N SER A 274 15.22 -14.78 -24.42
CA SER A 274 16.37 -15.39 -25.07
C SER A 274 15.87 -16.43 -26.05
N LEU A 275 16.28 -16.29 -27.32
CA LEU A 275 15.96 -17.20 -28.42
C LEU A 275 17.17 -18.04 -28.83
#